data_AF-A0A1C5LN51-F1
#
_entry.id   AF-A0A1C5LN51-F1
#
_cell.length_a   1.000
_cell.length_b   1.000
_cell.length_c   1.000
_cell.angle_alpha   90.00
_cell.angle_beta   90.00
_cell.angle_gamma   90.00
#
_symmetry.space_group_name_H-M   'P 1'
#
loop_
_entity.id
_entity.type
_entity.pdbx_description
1 polymer ?
#
loop_
_entity_poly.entity_id
_entity_poly.type
_entity_poly.pdbx_seq_one_letter_code
_entity_poly.pdbx_strand_id
1 'polypeptide(L)'
;MGIGPSTKETSLHHFRDPLLDVVSSDEDLDLMGIIIVGTPDDNTDKLLVGTRAAVWAEAMRADGVILSSDGWGNSDVDFANTAEQMEIRGIPVTGLKFSGTVGQFVVENEHLGEILDINKSEEGIETDVLGENNVTELDAKKVTAMLKLKMRKNEKR
;
A
#
# COMPACT_ATOMS: atom_id res chain seq x y z
N MET A 1 -1.09 7.75 -20.56
CA MET A 1 -2.16 8.26 -19.67
C MET A 1 -1.47 8.63 -18.37
N GLY A 2 -1.69 9.83 -17.85
CA GLY A 2 -1.01 10.32 -16.64
C GLY A 2 -1.81 10.03 -15.37
N ILE A 3 -1.24 10.36 -14.21
CA ILE A 3 -2.00 10.37 -12.95
C ILE A 3 -3.00 11.52 -13.03
N GLY A 4 -4.30 11.21 -13.07
CA GLY A 4 -5.37 12.20 -13.18
C GLY A 4 -6.22 12.31 -11.91
N PRO A 5 -7.30 13.11 -11.93
CA PRO A 5 -8.09 13.47 -10.77
C PRO A 5 -8.68 12.27 -10.01
N SER A 6 -9.01 11.15 -10.65
CA SER A 6 -9.71 10.08 -9.93
C SER A 6 -8.86 9.34 -8.92
N THR A 7 -7.54 9.37 -9.07
CA THR A 7 -6.61 8.77 -8.10
C THR A 7 -6.02 9.82 -7.14
N LYS A 8 -6.53 11.07 -7.16
CA LYS A 8 -6.08 12.12 -6.25
C LYS A 8 -6.92 12.16 -4.99
N GLU A 9 -6.23 11.99 -3.87
CA GLU A 9 -6.81 12.18 -2.56
C GLU A 9 -6.96 13.67 -2.24
N THR A 10 -8.08 14.03 -1.60
CA THR A 10 -8.30 15.41 -1.14
C THR A 10 -7.66 15.59 0.23
N SER A 11 -7.32 16.82 0.62
CA SER A 11 -6.85 17.09 1.99
C SER A 11 -7.84 16.59 3.04
N LEU A 12 -9.15 16.69 2.77
CA LEU A 12 -10.18 16.16 3.65
C LEU A 12 -10.08 14.63 3.80
N HIS A 13 -9.74 13.92 2.74
CA HIS A 13 -9.55 12.48 2.78
C HIS A 13 -8.35 12.10 3.63
N HIS A 14 -7.20 12.78 3.49
CA HIS A 14 -6.05 12.54 4.37
C HIS A 14 -6.35 12.84 5.85
N PHE A 15 -7.18 13.85 6.16
CA PHE A 15 -7.61 14.12 7.54
C PHE A 15 -8.63 13.11 8.08
N ARG A 16 -9.27 12.35 7.20
CA ARG A 16 -10.28 11.34 7.51
C ARG A 16 -9.92 10.04 6.80
N ASP A 17 -8.70 9.60 7.07
CA ASP A 17 -8.12 8.45 6.40
C ASP A 17 -8.83 7.16 6.90
N PRO A 18 -9.59 6.47 6.02
CA PRO A 18 -10.36 5.31 6.43
C PRO A 18 -9.48 4.10 6.73
N LEU A 19 -8.26 4.03 6.19
CA LEU A 19 -7.32 2.99 6.55
C LEU A 19 -6.88 3.16 8.01
N LEU A 20 -6.51 4.38 8.40
CA LEU A 20 -6.15 4.67 9.79
C LEU A 20 -7.34 4.49 10.73
N ASP A 21 -8.53 4.97 10.37
CA ASP A 21 -9.74 4.79 11.20
C ASP A 21 -10.03 3.31 11.46
N VAL A 22 -9.95 2.47 10.42
CA VAL A 22 -10.20 1.02 10.55
C VAL A 22 -9.11 0.31 11.34
N VAL A 23 -7.83 0.56 11.02
CA VAL A 23 -6.70 -0.13 11.68
C VAL A 23 -6.60 0.28 13.15
N SER A 24 -6.75 1.57 13.48
CA SER A 24 -6.67 2.06 14.86
C SER A 24 -7.87 1.65 15.73
N SER A 25 -8.99 1.27 15.11
CA SER A 25 -10.19 0.81 15.82
C SER A 25 -10.32 -0.72 15.88
N ASP A 26 -9.41 -1.49 15.26
CA ASP A 26 -9.46 -2.96 15.26
C ASP A 26 -9.01 -3.50 16.63
N GLU A 27 -9.82 -4.35 17.26
CA GLU A 27 -9.53 -4.87 18.62
C GLU A 27 -8.46 -5.96 18.64
N ASP A 28 -8.11 -6.56 17.50
CA ASP A 28 -7.08 -7.61 17.42
C ASP A 28 -5.71 -7.06 16.95
N LEU A 29 -5.63 -5.79 16.55
CA LEU A 29 -4.40 -5.16 16.07
C LEU A 29 -4.02 -3.98 16.96
N ASP A 30 -2.71 -3.78 17.16
CA ASP A 30 -2.18 -2.56 17.76
C ASP A 30 -1.49 -1.73 16.67
N LEU A 31 -1.96 -0.49 16.46
CA LEU A 31 -1.35 0.41 15.48
C LEU A 31 0.00 0.90 16.02
N MET A 32 1.07 0.22 15.61
CA MET A 32 2.43 0.52 16.04
C MET A 32 2.94 1.89 15.54
N GLY A 33 2.59 2.29 14.33
CA GLY A 33 3.04 3.56 13.77
C GLY A 33 2.78 3.72 12.26
N ILE A 34 3.11 4.91 11.76
CA ILE A 34 3.00 5.28 10.34
C ILE A 34 4.39 5.68 9.85
N ILE A 35 4.83 5.07 8.74
CA ILE A 35 6.08 5.43 8.06
C ILE A 35 5.72 6.12 6.76
N ILE A 36 6.14 7.38 6.61
CA ILE A 36 5.99 8.13 5.35
C ILE A 36 7.26 7.93 4.53
N VAL A 37 7.11 7.28 3.37
CA VAL A 37 8.20 7.05 2.42
C VAL A 37 8.02 8.03 1.27
N GLY A 38 9.06 8.81 0.95
CA GLY A 38 9.03 9.65 -0.24
C GLY A 38 9.21 8.81 -1.51
N THR A 39 8.68 9.28 -2.63
CA THR A 39 8.86 8.66 -3.96
C THR A 39 9.92 9.42 -4.76
N PRO A 40 11.21 9.03 -4.71
CA PRO A 40 12.26 9.67 -5.48
C PRO A 40 12.15 9.32 -6.96
N ASP A 41 12.75 10.16 -7.81
CA ASP A 41 12.73 9.94 -9.26
C ASP A 41 13.79 8.90 -9.69
N ASP A 42 15.01 8.98 -9.14
CA ASP A 42 16.12 8.07 -9.48
C ASP A 42 15.93 6.67 -8.88
N ASN A 43 16.24 5.64 -9.67
CA ASN A 43 16.07 4.24 -9.26
C ASN A 43 16.93 3.86 -8.05
N THR A 44 18.14 4.41 -7.92
CA THR A 44 19.02 4.14 -6.77
C THR A 44 18.38 4.59 -5.48
N ASP A 45 17.77 5.78 -5.51
CA ASP A 45 17.10 6.35 -4.36
C ASP A 45 15.80 5.60 -4.05
N LYS A 46 15.08 5.09 -5.05
CA LYS A 46 13.89 4.24 -4.84
C LYS A 46 14.20 2.97 -4.08
N LEU A 47 15.27 2.28 -4.48
CA LEU A 47 15.75 1.09 -3.76
C LEU A 47 16.20 1.47 -2.34
N LEU A 48 16.88 2.62 -2.19
CA LEU A 48 17.34 3.09 -0.88
C LEU A 48 16.18 3.36 0.09
N VAL A 49 15.13 4.07 -0.34
CA VAL A 49 14.00 4.43 0.53
C VAL A 49 13.18 3.20 0.92
N GLY A 50 12.94 2.28 -0.01
CA GLY A 50 12.21 1.03 0.27
C GLY A 50 12.97 0.13 1.25
N THR A 51 14.28 -0.05 1.03
CA THR A 51 15.13 -0.77 1.99
C THR A 51 15.13 -0.11 3.37
N ARG A 52 15.22 1.22 3.45
CA ARG A 52 15.23 1.93 4.75
C ARG A 52 13.91 1.80 5.50
N ALA A 53 12.78 1.88 4.80
CA ALA A 53 11.47 1.66 5.40
C ALA A 53 11.37 0.25 6.01
N ALA A 54 11.85 -0.77 5.30
CA ALA A 54 11.87 -2.14 5.80
C ALA A 54 12.81 -2.34 7.01
N VAL A 55 13.98 -1.71 7.01
CA VAL A 55 14.89 -1.71 8.17
C VAL A 55 14.24 -1.07 9.40
N TRP A 56 13.45 0.00 9.22
CA TRP A 56 12.71 0.62 10.32
C TRP A 56 11.62 -0.30 10.87
N ALA A 57 10.81 -0.91 9.99
CA ALA A 57 9.78 -1.85 10.39
C ALA A 57 10.37 -3.06 11.15
N GLU A 58 11.50 -3.60 10.68
CA GLU A 58 12.24 -4.68 11.35
C GLU A 58 12.75 -4.25 12.73
N ALA A 59 13.35 -3.06 12.84
CA ALA A 59 13.86 -2.55 14.10
C ALA A 59 12.74 -2.28 15.12
N MET A 60 11.57 -1.85 14.65
CA MET A 60 10.36 -1.69 15.45
C MET A 60 9.71 -3.02 15.81
N ARG A 61 10.13 -4.13 15.18
CA ARG A 61 9.58 -5.48 15.33
C ARG A 61 8.11 -5.54 14.90
N ALA A 62 7.78 -4.90 13.79
CA ALA A 62 6.44 -4.94 13.24
C ALA A 62 6.05 -6.38 12.88
N ASP A 63 4.90 -6.84 13.37
CA ASP A 63 4.36 -8.17 13.05
C ASP A 63 3.76 -8.25 11.64
N GLY A 64 3.50 -7.09 11.02
CA GLY A 64 2.97 -6.97 9.66
C GLY A 64 2.86 -5.51 9.21
N VAL A 65 2.78 -5.29 7.90
CA VAL A 65 2.73 -3.94 7.29
C VAL A 65 1.66 -3.86 6.20
N ILE A 66 0.94 -2.73 6.16
CA ILE A 66 0.07 -2.33 5.04
C ILE A 66 0.78 -1.21 4.29
N LEU A 67 1.05 -1.43 3.01
CA LEU A 67 1.56 -0.39 2.09
C LEU A 67 0.38 0.32 1.41
N SER A 68 0.42 1.64 1.34
CA SER A 68 -0.56 2.44 0.60
C SER A 68 0.18 3.36 -0.38
N SER A 69 -0.34 3.50 -1.59
CA SER A 69 0.18 4.42 -2.61
C SER A 69 -0.95 5.03 -3.41
N ASP A 70 -0.91 6.36 -3.54
CA ASP A 70 -1.77 7.17 -4.41
C ASP A 70 -1.20 7.30 -5.84
N GLY A 71 0.08 6.94 -6.03
CA GLY A 71 0.78 6.91 -7.30
C GLY A 71 0.80 5.54 -7.97
N TRP A 72 0.99 5.55 -9.29
CA TRP A 72 1.24 4.38 -10.13
C TRP A 72 2.21 4.73 -11.26
N GLY A 73 2.80 3.72 -11.91
CA GLY A 73 3.85 3.92 -12.91
C GLY A 73 5.22 4.04 -12.24
N ASN A 74 5.87 5.20 -12.31
CA ASN A 74 7.24 5.34 -11.78
C ASN A 74 7.36 4.93 -10.29
N SER A 75 6.32 5.22 -9.49
CA SER A 75 6.25 4.89 -8.06
C SER A 75 6.09 3.39 -7.77
N ASP A 76 5.77 2.58 -8.77
CA ASP A 76 5.66 1.13 -8.58
C ASP A 76 7.00 0.49 -8.24
N VAL A 77 8.12 1.12 -8.64
CA VAL A 77 9.47 0.62 -8.40
C VAL A 77 9.80 0.64 -6.91
N ASP A 78 9.57 1.76 -6.23
CA ASP A 78 9.73 1.86 -4.78
C ASP A 78 8.66 1.07 -4.03
N PHE A 79 7.41 1.00 -4.52
CA PHE A 79 6.38 0.17 -3.90
C PHE A 79 6.76 -1.32 -3.91
N ALA A 80 7.13 -1.84 -5.08
CA ALA A 80 7.52 -3.24 -5.27
C ALA A 80 8.78 -3.58 -4.47
N ASN A 81 9.78 -2.69 -4.48
CA ASN A 81 10.97 -2.87 -3.67
C ASN A 81 10.65 -2.85 -2.17
N THR A 82 9.79 -1.95 -1.70
CA THR A 82 9.41 -1.90 -0.28
C THR A 82 8.73 -3.20 0.13
N ALA A 83 7.79 -3.71 -0.67
CA ALA A 83 7.13 -4.99 -0.41
C ALA A 83 8.13 -6.16 -0.34
N GLU A 84 9.04 -6.25 -1.30
CA GLU A 84 10.11 -7.26 -1.31
C GLU A 84 11.01 -7.14 -0.07
N GLN A 85 11.46 -5.94 0.27
CA GLN A 85 12.34 -5.70 1.40
C GLN A 85 11.68 -6.05 2.75
N MET A 86 10.37 -5.91 2.87
CA MET A 86 9.60 -6.38 4.04
C MET A 86 9.55 -7.91 4.08
N GLU A 87 9.18 -8.57 2.97
CA GLU A 87 9.02 -10.02 2.96
C GLU A 87 10.35 -10.77 3.16
N ILE A 88 11.47 -10.30 2.58
CA ILE A 88 12.79 -10.95 2.82
C ILE A 88 13.26 -10.83 4.27
N ARG A 89 12.70 -9.89 5.04
CA ARG A 89 12.92 -9.74 6.50
C ARG A 89 11.90 -10.53 7.32
N GLY A 90 11.04 -11.31 6.68
CA GLY A 90 10.02 -12.11 7.34
C GLY A 90 8.83 -11.32 7.86
N ILE A 91 8.65 -10.06 7.40
CA ILE A 91 7.54 -9.20 7.80
C ILE A 91 6.42 -9.38 6.76
N PRO A 92 5.25 -9.94 7.13
CA PRO A 92 4.10 -10.07 6.23
C PRO A 92 3.64 -8.70 5.74
N VAL A 93 3.52 -8.55 4.42
CA VAL A 93 3.09 -7.30 3.80
C VAL A 93 1.82 -7.50 2.98
N THR A 94 0.91 -6.55 3.04
CA THR A 94 -0.18 -6.39 2.06
C THR A 94 -0.24 -4.91 1.70
N GLY A 95 -1.20 -4.50 0.89
CA GLY A 95 -1.35 -3.10 0.58
C GLY A 95 -2.54 -2.80 -0.28
N LEU A 96 -2.61 -1.54 -0.67
CA LEU A 96 -3.64 -1.01 -1.54
C LEU A 96 -3.03 0.04 -2.46
N LYS A 97 -3.42 -0.02 -3.73
CA LYS A 97 -3.07 0.98 -4.74
C LYS A 97 -4.07 0.94 -5.87
N PHE A 98 -4.10 1.99 -6.66
CA PHE A 98 -4.83 1.95 -7.92
C PHE A 98 -4.06 1.09 -8.93
N SER A 99 -4.71 0.09 -9.52
CA SER A 99 -4.14 -0.71 -10.63
C SER A 99 -5.05 -0.70 -11.85
N GLY A 100 -6.33 -1.10 -11.72
CA GLY A 100 -7.28 -1.10 -12.84
C GLY A 100 -6.75 -1.86 -14.07
N THR A 101 -7.16 -1.46 -15.27
CA THR A 101 -6.66 -1.98 -16.55
C THR A 101 -5.45 -1.21 -17.08
N VAL A 102 -5.30 0.07 -16.69
CA VAL A 102 -4.27 0.99 -17.23
C VAL A 102 -3.11 1.30 -16.27
N GLY A 103 -3.29 1.04 -14.98
CA GLY A 103 -2.31 1.29 -13.92
C GLY A 103 -1.68 0.02 -13.35
N GLN A 104 -1.68 -1.06 -14.14
CA GLN A 104 -0.96 -2.29 -13.81
C GLN A 104 0.49 -1.97 -13.41
N PHE A 105 1.05 -2.79 -12.52
CA PHE A 105 2.41 -2.61 -12.05
C PHE A 105 3.40 -2.55 -13.22
N VAL A 106 4.19 -1.48 -13.31
CA VAL A 106 5.26 -1.40 -14.33
C VAL A 106 6.44 -2.32 -14.00
N VAL A 107 6.56 -2.73 -12.74
CA VAL A 107 7.50 -3.75 -12.27
C VAL A 107 6.79 -4.72 -11.33
N GLU A 108 7.02 -6.01 -11.54
CA GLU A 108 6.41 -7.07 -10.72
C GLU A 108 7.50 -7.87 -9.99
N ASN A 109 7.15 -8.39 -8.82
CA ASN A 109 7.92 -9.40 -8.10
C ASN A 109 6.97 -10.38 -7.40
N GLU A 110 7.52 -11.47 -6.87
CA GLU A 110 6.74 -12.53 -6.21
C GLU A 110 6.07 -12.09 -4.88
N HIS A 111 6.42 -10.91 -4.37
CA HIS A 111 5.95 -10.36 -3.10
C HIS A 111 4.73 -9.42 -3.25
N LEU A 112 4.24 -9.20 -4.49
CA LEU A 112 3.09 -8.33 -4.78
C LEU A 112 1.73 -9.07 -4.83
N GLY A 113 1.69 -10.37 -4.56
CA GLY A 113 0.50 -11.20 -4.82
C GLY A 113 -0.75 -10.89 -3.99
N GLU A 114 -0.66 -10.05 -2.97
CA GLU A 114 -1.78 -9.73 -2.06
C GLU A 114 -1.95 -8.21 -1.88
N ILE A 115 -1.86 -7.45 -2.98
CA ILE A 115 -2.19 -6.01 -3.02
C ILE A 115 -3.62 -5.82 -3.51
N LEU A 116 -4.42 -5.05 -2.76
CA LEU A 116 -5.79 -4.71 -3.11
C LEU A 116 -5.81 -3.62 -4.18
N ASP A 117 -6.46 -3.90 -5.31
CA ASP A 117 -6.78 -2.86 -6.28
C ASP A 117 -7.91 -1.97 -5.75
N ILE A 118 -7.65 -0.66 -5.67
CA ILE A 118 -8.64 0.34 -5.26
C ILE A 118 -9.38 0.95 -6.46
N ASN A 119 -9.33 0.39 -7.66
CA ASN A 119 -10.13 0.86 -8.79
C ASN A 119 -11.65 0.71 -8.53
N LYS A 120 -12.43 1.77 -8.81
CA LYS A 120 -13.90 1.87 -8.68
C LYS A 120 -14.59 2.06 -10.04
N SER A 121 -13.84 2.47 -11.06
CA SER A 121 -14.35 2.63 -12.42
C SER A 121 -14.70 1.28 -13.04
N GLU A 122 -15.85 1.16 -13.72
CA GLU A 122 -16.22 -0.10 -14.39
C GLU A 122 -15.24 -0.49 -15.51
N GLU A 123 -14.66 0.50 -16.19
CA GLU A 123 -13.71 0.29 -17.29
C GLU A 123 -12.27 -0.01 -16.80
N GLY A 124 -12.03 0.12 -15.49
CA GLY A 124 -10.69 -0.04 -14.90
C GLY A 124 -9.71 1.09 -15.24
N ILE A 125 -10.20 2.25 -15.71
CA ILE A 125 -9.36 3.36 -16.15
C ILE A 125 -9.33 4.50 -15.13
N GLU A 126 -8.33 5.36 -15.28
CA GLU A 126 -8.34 6.66 -14.62
C GLU A 126 -9.43 7.54 -15.27
N THR A 127 -10.17 8.30 -14.46
CA THR A 127 -11.33 9.09 -14.87
C THR A 127 -11.15 10.52 -14.37
N ASP A 128 -11.77 11.50 -15.01
CA ASP A 128 -11.66 12.89 -14.54
C ASP A 128 -12.54 13.19 -13.30
N VAL A 129 -13.07 12.17 -12.62
CA VAL A 129 -13.91 12.30 -11.44
C VAL A 129 -13.04 12.30 -10.18
N LEU A 130 -12.81 13.48 -9.62
CA LEU A 130 -11.96 13.67 -8.43
C LEU A 130 -12.26 12.67 -7.31
N GLY A 131 -11.24 11.90 -6.93
CA GLY A 131 -11.29 11.00 -5.77
C GLY A 131 -12.20 9.78 -5.91
N GLU A 132 -12.64 9.43 -7.13
CA GLU A 132 -13.44 8.24 -7.38
C GLU A 132 -12.74 6.95 -6.89
N ASN A 133 -11.42 6.88 -7.03
CA ASN A 133 -10.62 5.71 -6.64
C ASN A 133 -9.97 5.84 -5.26
N ASN A 134 -10.43 6.78 -4.44
CA ASN A 134 -9.97 6.92 -3.07
C ASN A 134 -10.26 5.66 -2.26
N VAL A 135 -9.43 5.44 -1.24
CA VAL A 135 -9.60 4.33 -0.31
C VAL A 135 -10.93 4.48 0.42
N THR A 136 -11.72 3.42 0.45
CA THR A 136 -12.96 3.37 1.23
C THR A 136 -12.78 2.59 2.51
N GLU A 137 -13.70 2.76 3.46
CA GLU A 137 -13.75 1.93 4.67
C GLU A 137 -13.82 0.43 4.36
N LEU A 138 -14.50 0.06 3.26
CA LEU A 138 -14.56 -1.34 2.82
C LEU A 138 -13.20 -1.85 2.34
N ASP A 139 -12.45 -1.04 1.60
CA ASP A 139 -11.10 -1.41 1.14
C ASP A 139 -10.16 -1.56 2.33
N ALA A 140 -10.21 -0.62 3.27
CA ALA A 140 -9.47 -0.65 4.52
C ALA A 140 -9.77 -1.93 5.33
N LYS A 141 -11.04 -2.31 5.47
CA LYS A 141 -11.44 -3.57 6.15
C LYS A 141 -10.91 -4.80 5.44
N LYS A 142 -10.97 -4.84 4.10
CA LYS A 142 -10.44 -5.97 3.32
C LYS A 142 -8.94 -6.13 3.53
N VAL A 143 -8.16 -5.05 3.37
CA VAL A 143 -6.71 -5.12 3.52
C VAL A 143 -6.29 -5.45 4.95
N THR A 144 -7.00 -4.93 5.96
CA THR A 144 -6.77 -5.25 7.37
C THR A 144 -7.01 -6.74 7.64
N ALA A 145 -8.10 -7.30 7.10
CA ALA A 145 -8.38 -8.74 7.21
C ALA A 145 -7.32 -9.59 6.47
N MET A 146 -6.88 -9.17 5.28
CA MET A 146 -5.81 -9.84 4.54
C MET A 146 -4.52 -9.87 5.34
N LEU A 147 -4.11 -8.73 5.93
CA LEU A 147 -2.92 -8.67 6.78
C LEU A 147 -3.01 -9.67 7.95
N LYS A 148 -4.14 -9.67 8.68
CA LYS A 148 -4.37 -10.58 9.81
C LYS A 148 -4.24 -12.05 9.39
N LEU A 149 -4.76 -12.42 8.22
CA LEU A 149 -4.61 -13.76 7.67
C LEU A 149 -3.15 -14.08 7.32
N LYS A 150 -2.41 -13.10 6.79
CA LYS A 150 -0.99 -13.23 6.44
C LYS A 150 -0.13 -13.42 7.68
N MET A 151 -0.33 -12.62 8.72
CA MET A 151 0.35 -12.72 10.01
C MET A 151 0.15 -14.09 10.66
N ARG A 152 -1.11 -14.57 10.72
CA ARG A 152 -1.44 -15.92 11.26
C ARG A 152 -0.81 -17.07 10.48
N LYS A 153 -0.57 -16.92 9.17
CA LYS A 153 0.15 -17.91 8.37
C LYS A 153 1.65 -17.87 8.67
N ASN A 154 2.20 -16.68 8.91
CA ASN A 154 3.62 -16.48 9.19
C ASN A 154 4.03 -17.02 10.56
N GLU A 155 3.19 -16.88 11.59
CA GLU A 155 3.41 -17.49 12.91
C GLU A 155 3.52 -19.03 12.89
N LYS A 156 3.03 -19.66 11.82
CA LYS A 156 3.06 -21.13 11.64
C LYS A 156 4.27 -21.61 10.84
N ARG A 157 5.11 -20.70 10.33
CA ARG A 157 6.37 -21.01 9.65
C ARG A 157 7.51 -21.15 10.67
#